data_AF-A0A8H7SXI7-F1
#
_entry.id   AF-A0A8H7SXI7-F1
#
_cell.length_a   1.000
_cell.length_b   1.000
_cell.length_c   1.000
_cell.angle_alpha   90.00
_cell.angle_beta   90.00
_cell.angle_gamma   90.00
#
_symmetry.space_group_name_H-M   'P 1'
#
loop_
_entity.id
_entity.type
_entity.pdbx_description
1 polymer ?
#
loop_
_entity_poly.entity_id
_entity_poly.type
_entity_poly.pdbx_seq_one_letter_code
_entity_poly.pdbx_strand_id
1 'polypeptide(L)'
;MNNRNENELFPHSVTISDKLIEKEKVQDLILKSLLGLHASESLYTISRCQWANNPVSVTVFLPKDQCSKDLPPVVFVVQSIINVDFMEDLIKYSLSLYEEYKILPTILIFSTGGFSDEEIKSKFKVDNNSFMMETNCDFWENHCYVLCKEFIDGFINEHPMQQFIALTYCIIDTENSLHSNDPIINFFHNLAKQ
;
A
#
# COMPACT_ATOMS: atom_id res chain seq x y z
N MET A 1 27.72 -11.15 34.09
CA MET A 1 27.38 -12.28 33.20
C MET A 1 25.86 -12.27 33.07
N ASN A 2 25.35 -11.40 32.20
CA ASN A 2 24.88 -11.72 30.84
C ASN A 2 23.73 -12.70 30.84
N ASN A 3 22.51 -12.14 30.70
CA ASN A 3 21.48 -12.61 29.78
C ASN A 3 20.66 -11.38 29.40
N ARG A 4 21.16 -10.62 28.42
CA ARG A 4 20.32 -9.68 27.66
C ARG A 4 19.56 -10.55 26.67
N ASN A 5 18.24 -10.57 26.77
CA ASN A 5 17.38 -11.09 25.72
C ASN A 5 17.55 -10.17 24.51
N GLU A 6 18.10 -10.71 23.42
CA GLU A 6 18.26 -10.05 22.11
C GLU A 6 16.92 -9.94 21.35
N ASN A 7 15.84 -9.59 22.04
CA ASN A 7 14.63 -9.08 21.41
C ASN A 7 14.65 -7.56 21.51
N GLU A 8 15.58 -6.90 20.83
CA GLU A 8 15.34 -5.53 20.38
C GLU A 8 14.29 -5.60 19.26
N LEU A 9 13.05 -5.88 19.68
CA LEU A 9 11.87 -5.55 18.91
C LEU A 9 11.89 -4.03 18.81
N PHE A 10 12.24 -3.59 17.62
CA PHE A 10 12.34 -2.24 17.10
C PHE A 10 12.00 -1.07 18.07
N PRO A 11 12.88 -0.05 18.21
CA PRO A 11 12.63 1.08 19.08
C PRO A 11 11.51 1.98 18.53
N HIS A 12 10.34 2.00 19.19
CA HIS A 12 9.22 2.93 18.95
C HIS A 12 8.76 3.15 17.48
N SER A 13 8.53 2.10 16.70
CA SER A 13 9.41 1.74 15.58
C SER A 13 8.79 1.89 14.20
N VAL A 14 9.54 2.52 13.30
CA VAL A 14 9.34 2.49 11.83
C VAL A 14 9.03 1.06 11.37
N THR A 15 7.88 0.87 10.72
CA THR A 15 7.43 -0.46 10.25
C THR A 15 8.23 -0.91 9.03
N ILE A 16 8.18 -2.21 8.69
CA ILE A 16 8.81 -2.71 7.45
C ILE A 16 8.22 -2.02 6.21
N SER A 17 6.92 -1.73 6.23
CA SER A 17 6.23 -0.97 5.19
C SER A 17 6.84 0.41 5.02
N ASP A 18 7.02 1.16 6.12
CA ASP A 18 7.60 2.51 6.06
C ASP A 18 9.00 2.49 5.42
N LYS A 19 9.84 1.52 5.78
CA LYS A 19 11.19 1.37 5.21
C LYS A 19 11.18 0.97 3.75
N LEU A 20 10.25 0.11 3.34
CA LEU A 20 10.13 -0.35 1.96
C LEU A 20 9.69 0.79 1.05
N ILE A 21 8.68 1.56 1.45
CA ILE A 21 8.12 2.66 0.64
C ILE A 21 9.15 3.76 0.37
N GLU A 22 10.13 3.97 1.27
CA GLU A 22 11.24 4.91 1.05
C GLU A 22 12.18 4.51 -0.07
N LYS A 23 12.13 3.25 -0.50
CA LYS A 23 13.06 2.73 -1.51
C LYS A 23 12.51 3.04 -2.89
N GLU A 24 13.30 3.78 -3.65
CA GLU A 24 13.07 4.11 -5.05
C GLU A 24 12.47 2.94 -5.87
N LYS A 25 13.12 1.76 -5.81
CA LYS A 25 12.63 0.54 -6.48
C LYS A 25 11.22 0.10 -6.09
N VAL A 26 10.81 0.31 -4.84
CA VAL A 26 9.47 -0.03 -4.35
C VAL A 26 8.46 0.99 -4.85
N GLN A 27 8.81 2.28 -4.86
CA GLN A 27 7.97 3.35 -5.37
C GLN A 27 7.70 3.15 -6.86
N ASP A 28 8.75 2.92 -7.64
CA ASP A 28 8.66 2.64 -9.07
C ASP A 28 7.81 1.39 -9.36
N LEU A 29 7.98 0.33 -8.57
CA LEU A 29 7.15 -0.87 -8.67
C LEU A 29 5.67 -0.60 -8.38
N ILE A 30 5.36 0.19 -7.33
CA ILE A 30 3.98 0.58 -6.99
C ILE A 30 3.37 1.42 -8.10
N LEU A 31 4.06 2.48 -8.52
CA LEU A 31 3.56 3.41 -9.55
C LEU A 31 3.31 2.68 -10.87
N LYS A 32 4.21 1.79 -11.29
CA LYS A 32 4.04 0.99 -12.51
C LYS A 32 2.90 -0.01 -12.42
N SER A 33 2.68 -0.59 -11.23
CA SER A 33 1.59 -1.54 -11.02
C SER A 33 0.22 -0.86 -11.07
N LEU A 34 0.12 0.40 -10.63
CA LEU A 34 -1.13 1.15 -10.58
C LEU A 34 -1.43 1.97 -11.84
N LEU A 35 -0.40 2.57 -12.44
CA LEU A 35 -0.54 3.55 -13.53
C LEU A 35 0.09 3.07 -14.86
N GLY A 36 0.71 1.89 -14.87
CA GLY A 36 1.35 1.31 -16.04
C GLY A 36 2.81 1.73 -16.23
N LEU A 37 3.47 1.14 -17.25
CA LEU A 37 4.92 1.23 -17.47
C LEU A 37 5.47 2.64 -17.73
N HIS A 38 4.60 3.60 -18.05
CA HIS A 38 4.97 5.00 -18.29
C HIS A 38 5.13 5.80 -16.98
N ALA A 39 4.55 5.31 -15.88
CA ALA A 39 4.79 5.88 -14.56
C ALA A 39 6.17 5.45 -14.07
N SER A 40 7.00 6.44 -13.71
CA SER A 40 8.33 6.25 -13.16
C SER A 40 8.43 7.07 -11.89
N GLU A 41 9.14 6.58 -10.89
CA GLU A 41 9.46 7.35 -9.68
C GLU A 41 10.07 8.72 -9.99
N SER A 42 10.78 8.85 -11.11
CA SER A 42 11.43 10.09 -11.51
C SER A 42 10.42 11.22 -11.74
N LEU A 43 9.16 10.88 -12.00
CA LEU A 43 8.04 11.79 -12.22
C LEU A 43 7.31 12.17 -10.93
N TYR A 44 7.58 11.49 -9.81
CA TYR A 44 6.85 11.66 -8.55
C TYR A 44 7.77 12.08 -7.40
N THR A 45 7.23 12.80 -6.44
CA THR A 45 7.84 13.10 -5.15
C THR A 45 6.98 12.53 -4.04
N ILE A 46 7.61 12.11 -2.94
CA ILE A 46 6.89 11.67 -1.74
C ILE A 46 6.56 12.87 -0.88
N SER A 47 5.31 12.93 -0.45
CA SER A 47 4.84 13.68 0.70
C SER A 47 4.29 12.70 1.73
N ARG A 48 4.64 12.90 3.01
CA ARG A 48 4.08 12.11 4.11
C ARG A 48 3.13 12.96 4.91
N CYS A 49 1.95 12.42 5.18
CA CYS A 49 0.96 13.05 6.03
C CYS A 49 0.55 12.07 7.12
N GLN A 50 0.61 12.50 8.37
CA GLN A 50 -0.10 11.83 9.46
C GLN A 50 -1.43 12.57 9.64
N TRP A 51 -2.53 11.83 9.69
CA TRP A 51 -3.81 12.43 10.00
C TRP A 51 -3.79 12.99 11.41
N ALA A 52 -4.24 14.24 11.58
CA ALA A 52 -4.19 14.96 12.86
C ALA A 52 -4.89 14.22 14.02
N ASN A 53 -5.82 13.31 13.70
CA ASN A 53 -6.65 12.60 14.68
C ASN A 53 -6.58 11.06 14.57
N ASN A 54 -5.75 10.50 13.69
CA ASN A 54 -5.73 9.06 13.44
C ASN A 54 -4.28 8.59 13.17
N PRO A 55 -3.79 7.53 13.84
CA PRO A 55 -2.41 7.05 13.71
C PRO A 55 -2.02 6.49 12.34
N VAL A 56 -2.95 6.49 11.37
CA VAL A 56 -2.66 6.01 10.01
C VAL A 56 -1.63 6.92 9.34
N SER A 57 -0.46 6.33 9.06
CA SER A 57 0.57 6.92 8.22
C SER A 57 0.11 6.85 6.77
N VAL A 58 -0.13 8.02 6.17
CA VAL A 58 -0.48 8.12 4.75
C VAL A 58 0.74 8.62 3.98
N THR A 59 1.13 7.85 2.96
CA THR A 59 2.15 8.29 2.00
C THR A 59 1.44 8.73 0.73
N VAL A 60 1.77 9.92 0.25
CA VAL A 60 1.23 10.45 -1.01
C VAL A 60 2.37 10.64 -1.99
N PHE A 61 2.25 10.03 -3.16
CA PHE A 61 3.08 10.32 -4.31
C PHE A 61 2.41 11.42 -5.12
N LEU A 62 3.09 12.56 -5.24
CA LEU A 62 2.65 13.69 -6.04
C LEU A 62 3.53 13.80 -7.29
N PRO A 63 2.95 14.00 -8.48
CA PRO A 63 3.72 14.35 -9.67
C PRO A 63 4.59 15.59 -9.41
N LYS A 64 5.87 15.57 -9.80
CA LYS A 64 6.81 16.69 -9.62
C LYS A 64 6.41 17.92 -10.42
N ASP A 65 5.79 17.71 -11.57
CA ASP A 65 5.30 18.77 -12.44
C ASP A 65 3.86 19.11 -12.07
N GLN A 66 2.89 18.64 -12.86
CA GLN A 66 1.47 18.93 -12.65
C GLN A 66 0.66 17.64 -12.57
N CYS A 67 -0.29 17.61 -11.62
CA CYS A 67 -1.29 16.55 -11.58
C CYS A 67 -2.15 16.56 -12.84
N SER A 68 -2.36 15.39 -13.43
CA SER A 68 -3.22 15.19 -14.59
C SER A 68 -3.96 13.86 -14.45
N LYS A 69 -4.86 13.55 -15.39
CA LYS A 69 -5.56 12.26 -15.39
C LYS A 69 -4.61 11.07 -15.59
N ASP A 70 -3.54 11.26 -16.35
CA ASP A 70 -2.53 10.22 -16.62
C ASP A 70 -1.46 10.15 -15.52
N LEU A 71 -1.29 11.24 -14.76
CA LEU A 71 -0.40 11.34 -13.61
C LEU A 71 -1.20 11.91 -12.41
N PRO A 72 -2.10 11.12 -11.81
CA PRO A 72 -2.85 11.57 -10.64
C PRO A 72 -1.98 11.49 -9.37
N PRO A 73 -2.37 12.17 -8.28
CA PRO A 73 -1.88 11.85 -6.95
C PRO A 73 -2.10 10.37 -6.64
N VAL A 74 -1.11 9.70 -6.05
CA VAL A 74 -1.27 8.31 -5.59
C VAL A 74 -1.17 8.27 -4.08
N VAL A 75 -2.22 7.77 -3.44
CA VAL A 75 -2.29 7.63 -1.98
C VAL A 75 -2.01 6.18 -1.61
N PHE A 76 -1.06 6.00 -0.71
CA PHE A 76 -0.67 4.71 -0.17
C PHE A 76 -0.98 4.66 1.32
N VAL A 77 -1.65 3.59 1.76
CA VAL A 77 -2.05 3.39 3.14
C VAL A 77 -1.83 1.95 3.56
N VAL A 78 -1.23 1.73 4.74
CA VAL A 78 -1.29 0.43 5.44
C VAL A 78 -2.28 0.56 6.58
N GLN A 79 -3.26 -0.34 6.62
CA GLN A 79 -4.33 -0.33 7.62
C GLN A 79 -4.53 -1.75 8.14
N SER A 80 -4.82 -1.90 9.44
CA SER A 80 -5.10 -3.21 9.99
C SER A 80 -6.46 -3.73 9.50
N ILE A 81 -7.54 -3.02 9.84
CA ILE A 81 -8.90 -3.39 9.48
C ILE A 81 -9.52 -2.26 8.67
N ILE A 82 -10.11 -2.61 7.53
CA ILE A 82 -10.93 -1.70 6.72
C ILE A 82 -12.34 -1.68 7.31
N ASN A 83 -12.71 -0.55 7.92
CA ASN A 83 -14.02 -0.32 8.52
C ASN A 83 -14.65 0.98 7.98
N VAL A 84 -15.90 1.28 8.37
CA VAL A 84 -16.62 2.46 7.88
C VAL A 84 -15.88 3.75 8.25
N ASP A 85 -15.45 3.87 9.50
CA ASP A 85 -14.75 5.07 10.00
C ASP A 85 -13.47 5.38 9.19
N PHE A 86 -12.68 4.34 8.91
CA PHE A 86 -11.49 4.44 8.07
C PHE A 86 -11.83 4.90 6.66
N MET A 87 -12.86 4.32 6.05
CA MET A 87 -13.29 4.70 4.70
C MET A 87 -13.82 6.14 4.66
N GLU A 88 -14.55 6.59 5.68
CA GLU A 88 -14.99 7.99 5.77
C GLU A 88 -13.81 8.97 5.88
N ASP A 89 -12.80 8.65 6.68
CA ASP A 89 -11.60 9.47 6.79
C ASP A 89 -10.82 9.52 5.47
N LEU A 90 -10.72 8.38 4.79
CA LEU A 90 -10.08 8.27 3.48
C LEU A 90 -10.83 9.07 2.40
N ILE A 91 -12.16 9.06 2.41
CA ILE A 91 -12.99 9.88 1.52
C ILE A 91 -12.72 11.37 1.78
N LYS A 92 -12.78 11.82 3.04
CA LYS A 92 -12.50 13.22 3.41
C LYS A 92 -11.10 13.64 2.94
N TYR A 93 -10.12 12.76 3.13
CA TYR A 93 -8.75 13.02 2.68
C TYR A 93 -8.66 13.15 1.16
N SER A 94 -9.31 12.25 0.42
CA SER A 94 -9.31 12.27 -1.05
C SER A 94 -9.97 13.53 -1.62
N LEU A 95 -11.06 13.99 -0.99
CA LEU A 95 -11.68 15.27 -1.34
C LEU A 95 -10.76 16.46 -1.05
N SER A 96 -9.98 16.43 0.03
CA SER A 96 -8.99 17.49 0.31
C SER A 96 -7.87 17.55 -0.75
N LEU A 97 -7.40 16.40 -1.22
CA LEU A 97 -6.45 16.33 -2.33
C LEU A 97 -7.07 16.87 -3.62
N TYR A 98 -8.34 16.56 -3.88
CA TYR A 98 -9.04 17.11 -5.04
C TYR A 98 -9.20 18.64 -4.93
N GLU A 99 -9.49 19.17 -3.75
CA GLU A 99 -9.56 20.62 -3.54
C GLU A 99 -8.23 21.31 -3.87
N GLU A 100 -7.11 20.70 -3.52
CA GLU A 100 -5.76 21.22 -3.76
C GLU A 100 -5.31 21.06 -5.21
N TYR A 101 -5.43 19.85 -5.77
CA TYR A 101 -4.83 19.47 -7.05
C TYR A 101 -5.81 19.42 -8.23
N LYS A 102 -7.12 19.49 -7.98
CA LYS A 102 -8.21 19.39 -8.98
C LYS A 102 -8.23 18.08 -9.78
N ILE A 103 -7.55 17.05 -9.27
CA ILE A 103 -7.50 15.69 -9.82
C ILE A 103 -7.79 14.71 -8.67
N LEU A 104 -8.67 13.73 -8.91
CA LEU A 104 -8.97 12.69 -7.93
C LEU A 104 -7.78 11.72 -7.78
N PRO A 105 -7.46 11.27 -6.56
CA PRO A 105 -6.32 10.39 -6.35
C PRO A 105 -6.60 8.95 -6.80
N THR A 106 -5.55 8.22 -7.17
CA THR A 106 -5.55 6.75 -7.17
C THR A 106 -5.09 6.27 -5.80
N ILE A 107 -5.84 5.37 -5.18
CA ILE A 107 -5.62 4.95 -3.79
C ILE A 107 -5.25 3.47 -3.75
N LEU A 108 -4.26 3.13 -2.93
CA LEU A 108 -3.82 1.77 -2.67
C LEU A 108 -3.77 1.50 -1.16
N ILE A 109 -4.57 0.53 -0.72
CA ILE A 109 -4.71 0.12 0.68
C ILE A 109 -4.12 -1.28 0.85
N PHE A 110 -3.12 -1.40 1.71
CA PHE A 110 -2.63 -2.69 2.23
C PHE A 110 -3.33 -2.99 3.54
N SER A 111 -4.16 -4.02 3.53
CA SER A 111 -4.90 -4.46 4.70
C SER A 111 -4.25 -5.70 5.32
N THR A 112 -3.79 -5.58 6.57
CA THR A 112 -3.14 -6.69 7.28
C THR A 112 -4.15 -7.65 7.91
N GLY A 113 -5.34 -7.16 8.27
CA GLY A 113 -6.42 -7.91 8.92
C GLY A 113 -7.70 -8.06 8.09
N GLY A 114 -7.79 -7.44 6.92
CA GLY A 114 -8.96 -7.51 6.02
C GLY A 114 -10.06 -6.48 6.36
N PHE A 115 -11.31 -6.89 6.15
CA PHE A 115 -12.50 -6.06 6.35
C PHE A 115 -13.14 -6.30 7.71
N SER A 116 -13.78 -5.28 8.30
CA SER A 116 -14.51 -5.45 9.58
C SER A 116 -15.75 -6.33 9.45
N ASP A 117 -16.38 -6.32 8.27
CA ASP A 117 -17.62 -7.04 8.00
C ASP A 117 -17.84 -7.23 6.49
N GLU A 118 -18.77 -8.13 6.16
CA GLU A 118 -19.14 -8.46 4.79
C GLU A 118 -19.88 -7.32 4.07
N GLU A 119 -20.53 -6.40 4.80
CA GLU A 119 -21.22 -5.26 4.18
C GLU A 119 -20.20 -4.34 3.51
N ILE A 120 -19.12 -4.00 4.21
CA ILE A 120 -18.02 -3.20 3.64
C ILE A 120 -17.33 -3.96 2.53
N LYS A 121 -16.98 -5.24 2.76
CA LYS A 121 -16.32 -6.08 1.74
C LYS A 121 -17.13 -6.15 0.45
N SER A 122 -18.46 -6.25 0.54
CA SER A 122 -19.35 -6.32 -0.62
C SER A 122 -19.34 -5.07 -1.52
N LYS A 123 -18.81 -3.93 -1.02
CA LYS A 123 -18.63 -2.70 -1.80
C LYS A 123 -17.43 -2.79 -2.75
N PHE A 124 -16.56 -3.77 -2.55
CA PHE A 124 -15.39 -4.03 -3.38
C PHE A 124 -15.63 -5.23 -4.29
N LYS A 125 -15.11 -5.14 -5.52
CA LYS A 125 -15.15 -6.22 -6.50
C LYS A 125 -13.74 -6.70 -6.78
N VAL A 126 -13.59 -8.02 -6.92
CA VAL A 126 -12.34 -8.59 -7.42
C VAL A 126 -12.23 -8.23 -8.89
N ASP A 127 -11.14 -7.58 -9.28
CA ASP A 127 -10.84 -7.39 -10.69
C ASP A 127 -10.46 -8.76 -11.28
N ASN A 128 -11.18 -9.20 -12.31
CA ASN A 128 -11.14 -10.59 -12.82
C ASN A 128 -9.76 -11.05 -13.33
N ASN A 129 -8.80 -10.15 -13.48
CA ASN A 129 -7.42 -10.44 -13.88
C ASN A 129 -6.36 -9.90 -12.89
N SER A 130 -6.76 -9.50 -11.69
CA SER A 130 -5.89 -8.89 -10.70
C SER A 130 -6.05 -9.53 -9.32
N PHE A 131 -5.00 -9.43 -8.54
CA PHE A 131 -4.96 -9.80 -7.13
C PHE A 131 -5.45 -8.65 -6.21
N MET A 132 -5.93 -7.55 -6.81
CA MET A 132 -6.50 -6.39 -6.14
C MET A 132 -8.03 -6.43 -6.16
N MET A 133 -8.65 -5.93 -5.10
CA MET A 133 -10.05 -5.54 -5.14
C MET A 133 -10.20 -4.05 -5.41
N GLU A 134 -11.27 -3.66 -6.10
CA GLU A 134 -11.57 -2.25 -6.41
C GLU A 134 -12.97 -1.85 -5.92
N THR A 135 -13.12 -0.61 -5.45
CA THR A 135 -14.45 -0.01 -5.20
C THR A 135 -15.17 0.24 -6.53
N ASN A 136 -16.45 0.63 -6.49
CA ASN A 136 -17.16 1.06 -7.70
C ASN A 136 -16.81 2.49 -8.19
N CYS A 137 -15.75 3.11 -7.66
CA CYS A 137 -15.35 4.50 -7.93
C CYS A 137 -16.49 5.53 -7.74
N ASP A 138 -16.74 5.97 -6.51
CA ASP A 138 -17.92 6.76 -6.13
C ASP A 138 -17.65 8.28 -6.03
N PHE A 139 -17.06 8.89 -7.07
CA PHE A 139 -16.78 10.34 -7.21
C PHE A 139 -15.69 10.94 -6.30
N TRP A 140 -15.10 10.19 -5.37
CA TRP A 140 -14.07 10.69 -4.44
C TRP A 140 -12.67 10.18 -4.77
N GLU A 141 -12.55 9.25 -5.71
CA GLU A 141 -11.33 8.62 -6.17
C GLU A 141 -11.31 8.46 -7.70
N ASN A 142 -10.11 8.32 -8.26
CA ASN A 142 -9.95 7.82 -9.63
C ASN A 142 -10.05 6.29 -9.65
N HIS A 143 -9.32 5.65 -8.73
CA HIS A 143 -9.39 4.21 -8.42
C HIS A 143 -9.10 4.01 -6.93
N CYS A 144 -9.68 3.00 -6.30
CA CYS A 144 -9.37 2.61 -4.92
C CYS A 144 -9.16 1.11 -4.83
N TYR A 145 -7.89 0.71 -4.71
CA TYR A 145 -7.46 -0.67 -4.68
C TYR A 145 -7.20 -1.15 -3.25
N VAL A 146 -7.64 -2.36 -2.94
CA VAL A 146 -7.36 -3.07 -1.68
C VAL A 146 -6.59 -4.34 -1.96
N LEU A 147 -5.54 -4.54 -1.16
CA LEU A 147 -4.75 -5.76 -1.08
C LEU A 147 -4.88 -6.34 0.33
N CYS A 148 -5.30 -7.59 0.44
CA CYS A 148 -5.27 -8.32 1.69
C CYS A 148 -4.97 -9.80 1.45
N LYS A 149 -4.67 -10.52 2.54
CA LYS A 149 -4.16 -11.88 2.47
C LYS A 149 -5.08 -12.83 1.71
N GLU A 150 -6.39 -12.72 1.96
CA GLU A 150 -7.43 -13.53 1.31
C GLU A 150 -7.33 -13.52 -0.21
N PHE A 151 -6.91 -12.41 -0.83
CA PHE A 151 -6.86 -12.27 -2.29
C PHE A 151 -5.50 -12.58 -2.89
N ILE A 152 -4.41 -12.42 -2.12
CA ILE A 152 -3.07 -12.73 -2.64
C ILE A 152 -2.65 -14.18 -2.39
N ASP A 153 -3.31 -14.92 -1.48
CA ASP A 153 -2.93 -16.28 -1.09
C ASP A 153 -2.80 -17.24 -2.29
N GLY A 154 -3.66 -17.09 -3.31
CA GLY A 154 -3.59 -17.88 -4.54
C GLY A 154 -2.34 -17.61 -5.39
N PHE A 155 -1.75 -16.42 -5.26
CA PHE A 155 -0.63 -15.96 -6.07
C PHE A 155 0.74 -16.12 -5.39
N ILE A 156 0.77 -16.27 -4.05
CA ILE A 156 2.01 -16.44 -3.27
C ILE A 156 2.77 -17.72 -3.68
N ASN A 157 2.07 -18.76 -4.13
CA ASN A 157 2.70 -20.03 -4.50
C ASN A 157 3.00 -20.14 -6.01
N GLU A 158 2.76 -19.08 -6.79
CA GLU A 158 3.09 -19.08 -8.22
C GLU A 158 4.60 -18.97 -8.45
N HIS A 159 5.09 -19.65 -9.49
CA HIS A 159 6.52 -19.68 -9.81
C HIS A 159 6.76 -19.33 -11.30
N PRO A 160 7.47 -18.21 -11.58
CA PRO A 160 8.03 -17.26 -10.62
C PRO A 160 6.96 -16.37 -9.96
N MET A 161 7.14 -16.05 -8.66
CA MET A 161 6.24 -15.14 -7.95
C MET A 161 6.35 -13.73 -8.53
N GLN A 162 5.23 -13.03 -8.69
CA GLN A 162 5.27 -11.64 -9.14
C GLN A 162 5.85 -10.73 -8.05
N GLN A 163 6.70 -9.77 -8.44
CA GLN A 163 7.37 -8.87 -7.49
C GLN A 163 6.38 -8.06 -6.64
N PHE A 164 5.28 -7.61 -7.24
CA PHE A 164 4.29 -6.84 -6.50
C PHE A 164 3.51 -7.71 -5.49
N ILE A 165 3.27 -8.98 -5.79
CA ILE A 165 2.72 -9.96 -4.83
C ILE A 165 3.68 -10.16 -3.66
N ALA A 166 4.97 -10.37 -3.93
CA ALA A 166 5.99 -10.53 -2.89
C ALA A 166 6.09 -9.30 -1.99
N LEU A 167 6.10 -8.09 -2.58
CA LEU A 167 6.05 -6.82 -1.83
C LEU A 167 4.82 -6.76 -0.95
N THR A 168 3.65 -7.09 -1.50
CA THR A 168 2.38 -7.09 -0.77
C THR A 168 2.44 -8.03 0.42
N TYR A 169 2.91 -9.27 0.21
CA TYR A 169 3.04 -10.26 1.28
C TYR A 169 3.97 -9.79 2.40
N CYS A 170 5.11 -9.17 2.07
CA CYS A 170 6.00 -8.57 3.06
C CYS A 170 5.35 -7.46 3.91
N ILE A 171 4.43 -6.69 3.32
CA ILE A 171 3.73 -5.59 3.99
C ILE A 171 2.58 -6.12 4.85
N ILE A 172 1.74 -7.03 4.32
CA ILE A 172 0.51 -7.43 5.00
C ILE A 172 0.67 -8.59 5.98
N ASP A 173 1.71 -9.42 5.79
CA ASP A 173 1.98 -10.59 6.62
C ASP A 173 3.49 -10.74 6.87
N THR A 174 4.07 -9.71 7.50
CA THR A 174 5.51 -9.61 7.75
C THR A 174 6.07 -10.79 8.53
N GLU A 175 5.32 -11.35 9.49
CA GLU A 175 5.79 -12.49 10.29
C GLU A 175 5.96 -13.74 9.43
N ASN A 176 4.96 -14.09 8.62
CA ASN A 176 5.06 -15.28 7.78
C ASN A 176 6.02 -15.05 6.59
N SER A 177 6.12 -13.83 6.08
CA SER A 177 7.04 -13.52 4.98
C SER A 177 8.51 -13.65 5.39
N LEU A 178 8.85 -13.33 6.64
CA LEU A 178 10.21 -13.47 7.18
C LEU A 178 10.73 -14.92 7.16
N HIS A 179 9.84 -15.90 7.20
CA HIS A 179 10.16 -17.32 7.18
C HIS A 179 10.16 -17.92 5.76
N SER A 180 9.86 -17.12 4.74
CA SER A 180 9.85 -17.59 3.35
C SER A 180 11.25 -17.83 2.81
N ASN A 181 11.42 -18.93 2.08
CA ASN A 181 12.64 -19.22 1.32
C ASN A 181 12.60 -18.64 -0.11
N ASP A 182 11.52 -17.96 -0.49
CA ASP A 182 11.40 -17.38 -1.83
C ASP A 182 12.44 -16.25 -2.03
N PRO A 183 13.21 -16.26 -3.14
CA PRO A 183 14.27 -15.28 -3.38
C PRO A 183 13.74 -13.84 -3.54
N ILE A 184 12.52 -13.64 -4.01
CA ILE A 184 11.92 -12.32 -4.23
C ILE A 184 11.44 -11.74 -2.89
N ILE A 185 10.84 -12.57 -2.02
CA ILE A 185 10.51 -12.16 -0.64
C ILE A 185 11.78 -11.78 0.12
N ASN A 186 12.83 -12.60 0.01
CA ASN A 186 14.13 -12.31 0.61
C ASN A 186 14.76 -11.01 0.09
N PHE A 187 14.59 -10.70 -1.20
CA PHE A 187 15.03 -9.43 -1.77
C PHE A 187 14.39 -8.24 -1.04
N PHE A 188 13.07 -8.23 -0.83
CA PHE A 188 12.39 -7.13 -0.14
C PHE A 188 12.79 -7.03 1.34
N HIS A 189 12.92 -8.14 2.06
CA HIS A 189 13.42 -8.11 3.44
C HIS A 189 14.84 -7.56 3.56
N ASN A 190 15.72 -7.86 2.60
CA ASN A 190 17.06 -7.30 2.56
C ASN A 190 17.04 -5.81 2.20
N LEU A 191 16.16 -5.42 1.28
CA LEU A 191 15.99 -4.02 0.90
C LEU A 191 15.52 -3.16 2.09
N ALA A 192 14.62 -3.68 2.93
CA ALA A 192 14.15 -2.99 4.14
C ALA A 192 15.21 -2.85 5.25
N LYS A 193 16.31 -3.60 5.18
CA LYS A 193 17.43 -3.55 6.15
C LYS A 193 18.52 -2.55 5.77
N GLN A 194 18.58 -2.15 4.50
CA GLN A 194 19.50 -1.14 3.98
C GLN A 194 19.05 0.27 4.39
#